data_AF-A0A3S0ZW51-F1
#
_entry.id   AF-A0A3S0ZW51-F1
#
_cell.length_a   1.000
_cell.length_b   1.000
_cell.length_c   1.000
_cell.angle_alpha   90.00
_cell.angle_beta   90.00
_cell.angle_gamma   90.00
#
_symmetry.space_group_name_H-M   'P 1'
#
loop_
_entity.id
_entity.type
_entity.pdbx_description
1 polymer ?
#
loop_
_entity_poly.entity_id
_entity_poly.type
_entity_poly.pdbx_seq_one_letter_code
_entity_poly.pdbx_strand_id
1 'polypeptide(L)'
;TDRQTTYRQTDRQTETPCYPCLRVSPCIPARFFERFPQHQHYFKMFRDVPPSELRSLSVLANHGRRVMDQVQALVDNMDSPGILQEKLAWVSMKHKPRRVRVPQFQDMLHMFVDFLQQELGDERFTARHRDAWHKWLADVLALLEAAETRPDGPQGGDSI
;
A
#
# COMPACT_ATOMS: atom_id res chain seq x y z
N THR A 1 -1.67 13.86 -30.30
CA THR A 1 -2.80 14.07 -29.37
C THR A 1 -2.53 13.24 -28.13
N ASP A 2 -2.11 13.92 -27.08
CA ASP A 2 -1.28 13.38 -26.00
C ASP A 2 -2.12 12.82 -24.84
N ARG A 3 -1.95 11.52 -24.57
CA ARG A 3 -2.66 10.72 -23.56
C ARG A 3 -2.25 11.06 -22.12
N GLN A 4 -1.25 11.92 -21.91
CA GLN A 4 -0.78 12.30 -20.57
C GLN A 4 -1.60 13.43 -19.92
N THR A 5 -2.51 14.07 -20.65
CA THR A 5 -3.19 15.28 -20.17
C THR A 5 -4.39 15.00 -19.26
N THR A 6 -4.91 13.77 -19.23
CA THR A 6 -6.17 13.46 -18.53
C THR A 6 -6.05 13.35 -17.01
N TYR A 7 -4.84 13.29 -16.45
CA TYR A 7 -4.63 13.23 -14.99
C TYR A 7 -4.53 14.63 -14.34
N ARG A 8 -4.29 15.70 -15.12
CA ARG A 8 -3.96 17.05 -14.59
C ARG A 8 -5.08 18.09 -14.69
N GLN A 9 -6.17 17.82 -15.39
CA GLN A 9 -7.16 18.86 -15.75
C GLN A 9 -8.53 18.71 -15.08
N THR A 10 -8.83 17.60 -14.42
CA THR A 10 -10.12 17.40 -13.72
C THR A 10 -10.19 18.09 -12.35
N ASP A 11 -9.11 18.72 -11.88
CA ASP A 11 -8.96 19.17 -10.50
C ASP A 11 -9.34 20.64 -10.22
N ARG A 12 -10.05 21.33 -11.14
CA ARG A 12 -10.24 22.78 -11.01
C ARG A 12 -11.67 23.33 -10.91
N GLN A 13 -12.75 22.54 -10.92
CA GLN A 13 -14.11 23.15 -10.99
C GLN A 13 -15.27 22.48 -10.22
N THR A 14 -15.05 21.76 -9.12
CA THR A 14 -16.19 21.35 -8.27
C THR A 14 -15.93 21.57 -6.77
N GLU A 15 -16.80 22.37 -6.16
CA GLU A 15 -16.86 22.65 -4.73
C GLU A 15 -17.51 21.47 -3.96
N THR A 16 -16.81 20.36 -3.69
CA THR A 16 -17.11 19.38 -2.59
C THR A 16 -15.95 18.35 -2.40
N PRO A 17 -15.92 17.61 -1.28
CA PRO A 17 -15.03 17.80 -0.13
C PRO A 17 -13.64 17.14 -0.29
N CYS A 18 -12.60 17.90 0.10
CA CYS A 18 -11.32 17.42 0.63
C CYS A 18 -10.58 16.30 -0.12
N TYR A 19 -9.95 16.64 -1.25
CA TYR A 19 -8.80 15.89 -1.76
C TYR A 19 -7.47 16.68 -1.66
N PRO A 20 -6.94 16.94 -0.46
CA PRO A 20 -5.50 17.06 -0.31
C PRO A 20 -4.93 15.68 0.01
N CYS A 21 -3.91 15.24 -0.74
CA CYS A 21 -3.14 14.00 -0.52
C CYS A 21 -2.66 13.79 0.95
N LEU A 22 -2.67 14.85 1.75
CA LEU A 22 -2.42 14.86 3.19
C LEU A 22 -3.51 14.16 4.02
N ARG A 23 -4.77 14.12 3.60
CA ARG A 23 -5.88 13.46 4.35
C ARG A 23 -5.92 11.96 4.13
N VAL A 24 -5.57 11.47 2.94
CA VAL A 24 -5.53 10.02 2.64
C VAL A 24 -4.41 9.32 3.42
N SER A 25 -3.28 10.01 3.62
CA SER A 25 -2.07 9.46 4.22
C SER A 25 -2.29 8.86 5.63
N PRO A 26 -2.81 9.58 6.64
CA PRO A 26 -3.14 8.97 7.94
C PRO A 26 -4.36 8.05 7.88
N CYS A 27 -5.26 8.23 6.90
CA CYS A 27 -6.50 7.45 6.82
C CYS A 27 -6.25 5.99 6.51
N ILE A 28 -5.35 5.66 5.58
CA ILE A 28 -5.08 4.27 5.18
C ILE A 28 -4.58 3.40 6.34
N PRO A 29 -3.49 3.76 7.05
CA PRO A 29 -3.03 2.93 8.17
C PRO A 29 -4.03 2.93 9.35
N ALA A 30 -4.78 4.02 9.58
CA ALA A 30 -5.84 4.02 10.59
C ALA A 30 -7.00 3.08 10.22
N ARG A 31 -7.46 3.12 8.97
CA ARG A 31 -8.48 2.18 8.44
C ARG A 31 -7.99 0.74 8.49
N PHE A 32 -6.70 0.50 8.22
CA PHE A 32 -6.10 -0.82 8.34
C PHE A 32 -6.21 -1.37 9.77
N PHE A 33 -5.87 -0.56 10.79
CA PHE A 33 -5.98 -0.97 12.18
C PHE A 33 -7.43 -1.07 12.69
N GLU A 34 -8.34 -0.25 12.17
CA GLU A 34 -9.78 -0.40 12.45
C GLU A 34 -10.33 -1.71 11.88
N ARG A 35 -9.92 -2.09 10.66
CA ARG A 35 -10.38 -3.32 10.00
C ARG A 35 -9.71 -4.57 10.54
N PHE A 36 -8.43 -4.46 10.89
CA PHE A 36 -7.59 -5.56 11.33
C PHE A 36 -6.77 -5.14 12.56
N PRO A 37 -7.42 -5.02 13.74
CA PRO A 37 -6.77 -4.53 14.97
C PRO A 37 -5.59 -5.41 15.39
N GLN A 38 -5.62 -6.70 15.03
CA GLN A 38 -4.51 -7.61 15.25
C GLN A 38 -3.23 -7.19 14.52
N HIS A 39 -3.25 -6.32 13.51
CA HIS A 39 -2.02 -5.92 12.82
C HIS A 39 -1.29 -4.76 13.51
N GLN A 40 -1.95 -4.02 14.41
CA GLN A 40 -1.34 -2.86 15.08
C GLN A 40 -0.11 -3.25 15.92
N HIS A 41 -0.07 -4.48 16.47
CA HIS A 41 1.04 -4.95 17.30
C HIS A 41 2.39 -5.06 16.55
N TYR A 42 2.37 -5.21 15.22
CA TYR A 42 3.59 -5.26 14.41
C TYR A 42 4.29 -3.90 14.35
N PHE A 43 3.58 -2.81 14.65
CA PHE A 43 4.07 -1.45 14.56
C PHE A 43 4.47 -0.95 15.95
N LYS A 44 5.77 -1.06 16.28
CA LYS A 44 6.30 -0.65 17.60
C LYS A 44 5.86 0.76 18.04
N MET A 45 5.71 1.70 17.11
CA MET A 45 5.30 3.08 17.41
C MET A 45 3.80 3.23 17.70
N PHE A 46 2.98 2.25 17.30
CA PHE A 46 1.52 2.34 17.36
C PHE A 46 0.90 1.28 18.28
N ARG A 47 1.60 0.18 18.59
CA ARG A 47 1.05 -0.99 19.29
C ARG A 47 0.34 -0.69 20.62
N ASP A 48 0.79 0.35 21.33
CA ASP A 48 0.28 0.74 22.65
C ASP A 48 -0.57 2.02 22.60
N VAL A 49 -0.87 2.53 21.39
CA VAL A 49 -1.66 3.75 21.17
C VAL A 49 -3.13 3.39 20.95
N PRO A 50 -4.10 4.01 21.66
CA PRO A 50 -5.51 3.80 21.42
C PRO A 50 -5.92 4.11 19.97
N PRO A 51 -6.78 3.30 19.32
CA PRO A 51 -7.20 3.55 17.94
C PRO A 51 -7.78 4.95 17.69
N SER A 52 -8.47 5.52 18.68
CA SER A 52 -9.03 6.89 18.63
C SER A 52 -7.96 7.97 18.53
N GLU A 53 -6.73 7.70 18.97
CA GLU A 53 -5.63 8.66 19.01
C GLU A 53 -4.69 8.53 17.80
N LEU A 54 -4.68 7.38 17.12
CA LEU A 54 -3.77 7.08 16.01
C LEU A 54 -3.80 8.16 14.91
N ARG A 55 -4.99 8.62 14.54
CA ARG A 55 -5.19 9.58 13.43
C ARG A 55 -4.58 10.96 13.70
N SER A 56 -4.32 11.32 14.96
CA SER A 56 -3.71 12.61 15.31
C SER A 56 -2.17 12.57 15.26
N LEU A 57 -1.57 11.38 15.16
CA LEU A 57 -0.13 11.22 15.19
C LEU A 57 0.53 11.57 13.84
N SER A 58 1.41 12.57 13.84
CA SER A 58 2.19 12.96 12.65
C SER A 58 3.04 11.80 12.10
N VAL A 59 3.54 10.93 12.99
CA VAL A 59 4.30 9.73 12.62
C VAL A 59 3.45 8.71 11.85
N LEU A 60 2.15 8.64 12.10
CA LEU A 60 1.23 7.78 11.35
C LEU A 60 1.00 8.35 9.95
N ALA A 61 0.79 9.66 9.83
CA ALA A 61 0.66 10.32 8.53
C ALA A 61 1.93 10.12 7.67
N ASN A 62 3.11 10.25 8.27
CA ASN A 62 4.39 10.00 7.59
C ASN A 62 4.59 8.53 7.22
N HIS A 63 4.06 7.59 8.00
CA HIS A 63 4.08 6.18 7.64
C HIS A 63 3.17 5.91 6.44
N GLY A 64 1.93 6.41 6.48
CA GLY A 64 0.97 6.24 5.39
C GLY A 64 1.46 6.84 4.07
N ARG A 65 2.12 8.01 4.10
CA ARG A 65 2.78 8.57 2.90
C ARG A 65 3.79 7.59 2.27
N ARG A 66 4.68 7.02 3.08
CA ARG A 66 5.68 6.05 2.61
C ARG A 66 5.05 4.79 2.03
N VAL A 67 3.94 4.32 2.61
CA VAL A 67 3.16 3.20 2.06
C VAL A 67 2.60 3.58 0.69
N MET A 68 2.02 4.78 0.55
CA MET A 68 1.47 5.25 -0.72
C MET A 68 2.53 5.45 -1.79
N ASP A 69 3.70 5.98 -1.44
CA ASP A 69 4.83 6.09 -2.36
C ASP A 69 5.26 4.70 -2.86
N GLN A 70 5.25 3.70 -1.96
CA GLN A 70 5.60 2.34 -2.33
C GLN A 70 4.54 1.67 -3.21
N VAL A 71 3.25 1.87 -2.92
CA VAL A 71 2.14 1.37 -3.75
C VAL A 71 2.20 2.01 -5.14
N GLN A 72 2.39 3.33 -5.21
CA GLN A 72 2.56 4.04 -6.47
C GLN A 72 3.72 3.46 -7.29
N ALA A 73 4.88 3.25 -6.64
CA ALA A 73 6.02 2.65 -7.32
C ALA A 73 5.76 1.22 -7.81
N LEU A 74 4.91 0.44 -7.17
CA LEU A 74 4.52 -0.89 -7.66
C LEU A 74 3.56 -0.80 -8.85
N VAL A 75 2.60 0.13 -8.82
CA VAL A 75 1.67 0.40 -9.93
C VAL A 75 2.43 0.92 -11.15
N ASP A 76 3.35 1.86 -10.97
CA ASP A 76 4.17 2.44 -12.06
C ASP A 76 5.05 1.40 -12.77
N ASN A 77 5.34 0.27 -12.10
CA ASN A 77 6.17 -0.80 -12.64
C ASN A 77 5.38 -2.07 -12.99
N MET A 78 4.05 -1.99 -13.08
CA MET A 78 3.21 -3.15 -13.38
C MET A 78 3.52 -3.80 -14.72
N ASP A 79 3.96 -3.02 -15.71
CA ASP A 79 4.33 -3.49 -17.04
C ASP A 79 5.81 -3.92 -17.13
N SER A 80 6.53 -3.92 -16.01
CA SER A 80 7.96 -4.26 -15.92
C SER A 80 8.19 -5.40 -14.91
N PRO A 81 7.92 -6.67 -15.28
CA PRO A 81 7.90 -7.79 -14.34
C PRO A 81 9.20 -7.99 -13.54
N GLY A 82 10.36 -7.76 -14.17
CA GLY A 82 11.66 -7.88 -13.48
C GLY A 82 11.84 -6.83 -12.38
N ILE A 83 11.46 -5.57 -12.66
CA ILE A 83 11.55 -4.48 -11.69
C ILE A 83 10.53 -4.68 -10.57
N LEU A 84 9.32 -5.11 -10.91
CA LEU A 84 8.28 -5.41 -9.94
C LEU A 84 8.71 -6.53 -9.00
N GLN A 85 9.27 -7.62 -9.54
CA GLN A 85 9.79 -8.73 -8.75
C GLN A 85 10.91 -8.30 -7.80
N GLU A 86 11.87 -7.49 -8.28
CA GLU A 86 12.97 -6.98 -7.44
C GLU A 86 12.45 -6.11 -6.29
N LYS A 87 11.53 -5.19 -6.59
CA LYS A 87 10.90 -4.33 -5.57
C LYS A 87 10.15 -5.14 -4.52
N LEU A 88 9.34 -6.12 -4.95
CA LEU A 88 8.58 -6.96 -4.04
C LEU A 88 9.47 -7.89 -3.20
N ALA A 89 10.57 -8.40 -3.78
CA ALA A 89 11.57 -9.14 -3.02
C ALA A 89 12.22 -8.28 -1.92
N TRP A 90 12.56 -7.02 -2.24
CA TRP A 90 13.09 -6.08 -1.27
C TRP A 90 12.07 -5.75 -0.16
N VAL A 91 10.81 -5.50 -0.54
CA VAL A 91 9.72 -5.27 0.42
C VAL A 91 9.56 -6.48 1.35
N SER A 92 9.48 -7.69 0.80
CA SER A 92 9.38 -8.93 1.57
C SER A 92 10.55 -9.08 2.56
N MET A 93 11.80 -8.92 2.07
CA MET A 93 13.01 -8.96 2.90
C MET A 93 12.96 -7.94 4.05
N LYS A 94 12.53 -6.71 3.81
CA LYS A 94 12.44 -5.67 4.85
C LYS A 94 11.36 -5.95 5.88
N HIS A 95 10.32 -6.70 5.54
CA HIS A 95 9.19 -7.01 6.40
C HIS A 95 9.38 -8.32 7.20
N LYS A 96 10.21 -9.25 6.70
CA LYS A 96 10.55 -10.52 7.36
C LYS A 96 11.01 -10.39 8.83
N PRO A 97 11.88 -9.44 9.23
CA PRO A 97 12.27 -9.27 10.64
C PRO A 97 11.13 -8.90 11.58
N ARG A 98 10.03 -8.34 11.04
CA ARG A 98 8.81 -8.01 11.80
C ARG A 98 7.78 -9.13 11.78
N ARG A 99 8.13 -10.31 11.24
CA ARG A 99 7.23 -11.46 11.07
C ARG A 99 5.98 -11.16 10.22
N VAL A 100 6.06 -10.13 9.38
CA VAL A 100 5.03 -9.80 8.40
C VAL A 100 5.25 -10.69 7.19
N ARG A 101 4.22 -11.48 6.84
CA ARG A 101 4.19 -12.44 5.74
C ARG A 101 3.06 -12.12 4.76
N VAL A 102 2.96 -12.89 3.68
CA VAL A 102 1.93 -12.77 2.63
C VAL A 102 0.52 -12.52 3.18
N PRO A 103 0.00 -13.22 4.22
CA PRO A 103 -1.33 -12.96 4.73
C PRO A 103 -1.54 -11.52 5.24
N GLN A 104 -0.52 -10.92 5.86
CA GLN A 104 -0.59 -9.53 6.32
C GLN A 104 -0.57 -8.54 5.15
N PHE A 105 0.19 -8.83 4.08
CA PHE A 105 0.16 -8.02 2.86
C PHE A 105 -1.20 -8.12 2.17
N GLN A 106 -1.77 -9.32 2.09
CA GLN A 106 -3.10 -9.56 1.52
C GLN A 106 -4.18 -8.74 2.22
N ASP A 107 -4.20 -8.76 3.56
CA ASP A 107 -5.16 -7.96 4.34
C ASP A 107 -5.03 -6.46 4.03
N MET A 108 -3.80 -5.94 3.97
CA MET A 108 -3.55 -4.52 3.69
C MET A 108 -3.98 -4.14 2.27
N LEU A 109 -3.63 -4.97 1.30
CA LEU A 109 -3.89 -4.73 -0.11
C LEU A 109 -5.38 -4.82 -0.47
N HIS A 110 -6.12 -5.79 0.09
CA HIS A 110 -7.57 -5.86 -0.09
C HIS A 110 -8.27 -4.66 0.53
N MET A 111 -7.92 -4.30 1.78
CA MET A 111 -8.47 -3.11 2.43
C MET A 111 -8.17 -1.83 1.64
N PHE A 112 -6.98 -1.73 1.04
CA PHE A 112 -6.62 -0.60 0.20
C PHE A 112 -7.53 -0.46 -1.03
N VAL A 113 -7.84 -1.56 -1.73
CA VAL A 113 -8.76 -1.53 -2.88
C VAL A 113 -10.19 -1.18 -2.45
N ASP A 114 -10.67 -1.73 -1.34
CA ASP A 114 -11.97 -1.39 -0.77
C ASP A 114 -12.05 0.10 -0.39
N PHE A 115 -10.98 0.63 0.21
CA PHE A 115 -10.85 2.04 0.55
C PHE A 115 -10.89 2.92 -0.70
N LEU A 116 -10.17 2.58 -1.77
CA LEU A 116 -10.22 3.32 -3.03
C LEU A 116 -11.63 3.37 -3.62
N GLN A 117 -12.36 2.24 -3.61
CA GLN A 117 -13.73 2.23 -4.09
C GLN A 117 -14.63 3.14 -3.26
N GLN A 118 -14.54 3.07 -1.93
CA GLN A 118 -15.37 3.87 -1.03
C GLN A 118 -15.14 5.37 -1.22
N GLU A 119 -13.90 5.79 -1.35
CA GLU A 119 -13.56 7.21 -1.50
C GLU A 119 -13.93 7.75 -2.89
N LEU A 120 -13.67 6.98 -3.95
CA LEU A 120 -13.90 7.42 -5.33
C LEU A 120 -15.37 7.34 -5.74
N GLY A 121 -16.13 6.40 -5.18
CA GLY A 121 -17.49 6.07 -5.55
C GLY A 121 -17.59 5.32 -6.88
N ASP A 122 -18.73 4.67 -7.12
CA ASP A 122 -18.91 3.78 -8.28
C ASP A 122 -18.86 4.51 -9.63
N GLU A 123 -19.10 5.82 -9.65
CA GLU A 123 -18.97 6.66 -10.86
C GLU A 123 -17.52 6.76 -11.35
N ARG A 124 -16.55 6.82 -10.42
CA ARG A 124 -15.12 6.99 -10.73
C ARG A 124 -14.33 5.69 -10.58
N PHE A 125 -14.79 4.78 -9.72
CA PHE A 125 -14.22 3.44 -9.54
C PHE A 125 -15.19 2.38 -10.08
N THR A 126 -15.21 2.25 -11.41
CA THR A 126 -16.09 1.31 -12.09
C THR A 126 -15.72 -0.15 -11.83
N ALA A 127 -16.60 -1.09 -12.19
CA ALA A 127 -16.34 -2.53 -12.11
C ALA A 127 -15.03 -2.94 -12.83
N ARG A 128 -14.75 -2.33 -13.98
CA ARG A 128 -13.49 -2.57 -14.71
C ARG A 128 -12.25 -2.17 -13.88
N HIS A 129 -12.31 -1.07 -13.13
CA HIS A 129 -11.21 -0.68 -12.26
C HIS A 129 -11.04 -1.69 -11.13
N ARG A 130 -12.16 -2.12 -10.51
CA ARG A 130 -12.14 -3.17 -9.49
C ARG A 130 -11.44 -4.42 -10.01
N ASP A 131 -11.85 -4.93 -11.17
CA ASP A 131 -11.29 -6.17 -11.74
C ASP A 131 -9.79 -6.03 -12.04
N ALA A 132 -9.37 -4.87 -12.56
CA ALA A 132 -7.97 -4.57 -12.81
C ALA A 132 -7.15 -4.56 -11.51
N TRP A 133 -7.65 -3.94 -10.45
CA TRP A 133 -7.01 -3.95 -9.14
C TRP A 133 -6.93 -5.36 -8.55
N HIS A 134 -7.99 -6.16 -8.63
CA HIS A 134 -7.96 -7.55 -8.11
C HIS A 134 -6.97 -8.42 -8.87
N LYS A 135 -6.88 -8.27 -10.20
CA LYS A 135 -5.86 -8.96 -11.00
C LYS A 135 -4.45 -8.57 -10.57
N TRP A 136 -4.20 -7.26 -10.45
CA TRP A 136 -2.89 -6.77 -10.01
C TRP A 136 -2.55 -7.24 -8.59
N LEU A 137 -3.53 -7.29 -7.68
CA LEU A 137 -3.34 -7.86 -6.34
C LEU A 137 -2.92 -9.32 -6.39
N ALA A 138 -3.58 -10.14 -7.21
CA ALA A 138 -3.22 -11.54 -7.37
C ALA A 138 -1.77 -11.70 -7.87
N ASP A 139 -1.37 -10.88 -8.85
CA ASP A 139 0.00 -10.89 -9.39
C ASP A 139 1.03 -10.48 -8.31
N VAL A 140 0.75 -9.42 -7.54
CA VAL A 140 1.62 -8.95 -6.45
C VAL A 140 1.75 -9.99 -5.35
N LEU A 141 0.66 -10.63 -4.94
CA LEU A 141 0.68 -11.67 -3.91
C LEU A 141 1.48 -12.90 -4.34
N ALA A 142 1.30 -13.35 -5.58
CA ALA A 142 2.09 -14.46 -6.14
C ALA A 142 3.60 -14.15 -6.14
N LEU A 143 3.97 -12.90 -6.46
CA LEU A 143 5.38 -12.46 -6.42
C LEU A 143 5.93 -12.38 -4.99
N LEU A 144 5.11 -11.98 -4.01
CA LEU A 144 5.49 -11.97 -2.59
C LEU A 144 5.69 -13.40 -2.06
N GLU A 145 4.82 -14.34 -2.41
CA GLU A 145 4.96 -15.77 -2.07
C GLU A 145 6.25 -16.36 -2.66
N ALA A 146 6.53 -16.06 -3.92
CA ALA A 146 7.78 -16.45 -4.56
C ALA A 146 9.01 -15.83 -3.87
N ALA A 147 8.89 -14.60 -3.36
CA ALA A 147 9.98 -13.95 -2.63
C ALA A 147 10.21 -14.55 -1.22
N GLU A 148 9.15 -14.99 -0.53
CA GLU A 148 9.28 -15.62 0.79
C GLU A 148 9.90 -17.01 0.76
N THR A 149 9.67 -17.76 -0.33
CA THR A 149 10.20 -19.11 -0.51
C THR A 149 11.65 -19.13 -1.00
N ARG A 150 12.20 -17.97 -1.39
CA ARG A 150 13.61 -17.87 -1.74
C ARG A 150 14.49 -18.06 -0.50
N PRO A 151 15.46 -18.99 -0.54
CA PRO A 151 16.44 -19.10 0.53
C PRO A 151 17.17 -17.76 0.65
N ASP A 152 17.40 -17.30 1.88
CA ASP A 152 18.22 -16.12 2.12
C ASP A 152 19.58 -16.39 1.43
N GLY A 153 19.91 -15.61 0.39
CA GLY A 153 21.22 -15.69 -0.25
C GLY A 153 22.33 -15.51 0.80
N PRO A 154 23.58 -15.95 0.53
CA PRO A 154 24.64 -15.92 1.51
C PRO A 154 24.71 -14.51 2.11
N GLN A 155 24.46 -14.43 3.42
CA GLN A 155 24.72 -13.21 4.17
C GLN A 155 26.21 -12.97 4.01
N GLY A 156 26.56 -11.98 3.19
CA GLY A 156 27.94 -11.56 3.00
C GLY A 156 28.50 -11.18 4.36
N GLY A 157 29.20 -12.13 4.96
CA GLY A 157 29.97 -11.95 6.17
C GLY A 157 31.13 -11.01 5.90
N ASP A 158 31.46 -10.28 6.96
CA ASP A 158 32.76 -9.75 7.31
C ASP A 158 33.49 -8.95 6.23
N SER A 159 33.37 -7.63 6.32
CA SER A 159 34.47 -6.75 5.95
C SER A 159 35.14 -6.26 7.23
N ILE A 160 36.39 -6.71 7.35
CA ILE A 160 37.49 -6.23 8.20
C ILE A 160 37.48 -4.72 8.42
#